data_AF-A0A3C0A2R1-F1
#
_entry.id   AF-A0A3C0A2R1-F1
#
_cell.length_a   1.000
_cell.length_b   1.000
_cell.length_c   1.000
_cell.angle_alpha   90.00
_cell.angle_beta   90.00
_cell.angle_gamma   90.00
#
_symmetry.space_group_name_H-M   'P 1'
#
loop_
_entity.id
_entity.type
_entity.pdbx_description
1 polymer ?
#
loop_
_entity_poly.entity_id
_entity_poly.type
_entity_poly.pdbx_seq_one_letter_code
_entity_poly.pdbx_strand_id
1 'polypeptide(L)'
;MKYFAATLYLAAGIVLPVVYVNVAETNNILTREWILILALFIFCSIAGVNWLFANKADKTEETAPKPRPSPFKTPAQRRIPQPPAQAKVVTAPIYHEPIAPKPREHGSITYPPREKPEITALMEDVKNFIKLESWLMAMQKANEIIHFYPDSPEADKVRGNINFLIQKVKENK
;
A
#
# COMPACT_ATOMS: atom_id res chain seq x y z
N MET A 1 0.48 38.60 8.29
CA MET A 1 -0.91 38.40 8.78
C MET A 1 -2.00 38.88 7.81
N LYS A 2 -1.86 40.00 7.07
CA LYS A 2 -2.93 40.50 6.15
C LYS A 2 -3.38 39.51 5.07
N TYR A 3 -2.45 38.70 4.53
CA TYR A 3 -2.77 37.68 3.53
C TYR A 3 -3.54 36.48 4.10
N PHE A 4 -3.40 36.19 5.39
CA PHE A 4 -4.05 35.05 6.05
C PHE A 4 -5.57 35.24 6.14
N ALA A 5 -6.02 36.46 6.48
CA ALA A 5 -7.44 36.79 6.50
C ALA A 5 -8.06 36.69 5.10
N ALA A 6 -7.32 37.13 4.05
CA ALA A 6 -7.80 37.06 2.68
C ALA A 6 -7.97 35.63 2.17
N THR A 7 -7.03 34.72 2.46
CA THR A 7 -7.17 33.29 2.09
C THR A 7 -8.30 32.60 2.86
N LEU A 8 -8.50 32.94 4.14
CA LEU A 8 -9.59 32.40 4.94
C LEU A 8 -10.96 32.84 4.41
N TYR A 9 -11.10 34.11 4.03
CA TYR A 9 -12.33 34.63 3.43
C TYR A 9 -12.62 34.00 2.06
N LEU A 10 -11.60 33.77 1.24
CA LEU A 10 -11.78 33.19 -0.09
C LEU A 10 -12.10 31.68 -0.01
N ALA A 11 -11.48 30.96 0.92
CA ALA A 11 -11.81 29.57 1.21
C ALA A 11 -13.23 29.43 1.79
N ALA A 12 -13.61 30.29 2.74
CA ALA A 12 -14.96 30.30 3.30
C ALA A 12 -16.01 30.65 2.25
N GLY A 13 -15.75 31.65 1.40
CA GLY A 13 -16.71 32.13 0.40
C GLY A 13 -17.00 31.15 -0.73
N ILE A 14 -16.08 30.24 -1.07
CA ILE A 14 -16.25 29.28 -2.17
C ILE A 14 -16.64 27.90 -1.66
N VAL A 15 -16.01 27.42 -0.57
CA VAL A 15 -16.18 26.04 -0.12
C VAL A 15 -17.50 25.83 0.61
N LEU A 16 -17.91 26.78 1.46
CA LEU A 16 -19.18 26.68 2.20
C LEU A 16 -20.41 26.57 1.29
N PRO A 17 -20.61 27.42 0.26
CA PRO A 17 -21.79 27.31 -0.58
C PRO A 17 -21.82 26.01 -1.41
N VAL A 18 -20.67 25.52 -1.89
CA VAL A 18 -20.61 24.25 -2.65
C VAL A 18 -20.97 23.04 -1.78
N VAL A 19 -20.48 23.03 -0.53
CA VAL A 19 -20.84 21.97 0.43
C VAL A 19 -22.31 22.09 0.84
N TYR A 20 -22.81 23.31 1.06
CA TYR A 20 -24.19 23.54 1.49
C TYR A 20 -25.20 23.10 0.42
N VAL A 21 -24.96 23.39 -0.86
CA VAL A 21 -25.84 22.97 -1.96
C VAL A 21 -25.89 21.44 -2.07
N ASN A 22 -24.75 20.74 -1.96
CA ASN A 22 -24.72 19.28 -2.02
C ASN A 22 -25.39 18.59 -0.81
N VAL A 23 -25.32 19.20 0.38
CA VAL A 23 -25.94 18.65 1.60
C VAL A 23 -27.47 18.82 1.57
N ALA A 24 -27.97 19.92 1.02
CA ALA A 24 -29.41 20.19 0.94
C ALA A 24 -30.17 19.21 0.04
N GLU A 25 -29.49 18.60 -0.94
CA GLU A 25 -30.11 17.69 -1.90
C GLU A 25 -30.15 16.22 -1.42
N THR A 26 -29.41 15.89 -0.35
CA THR A 26 -29.37 14.53 0.21
C THR A 26 -30.36 14.35 1.37
N ASN A 27 -31.42 13.56 1.16
CA ASN A 27 -32.39 13.19 2.21
C ASN A 27 -31.90 12.09 3.18
N ASN A 28 -30.67 11.59 3.02
CA ASN A 28 -30.14 10.49 3.81
C ASN A 28 -29.34 11.02 5.00
N ILE A 29 -29.88 10.80 6.21
CA ILE A 29 -29.30 11.24 7.49
C ILE A 29 -27.87 10.72 7.67
N LEU A 30 -27.61 9.47 7.25
CA LEU A 30 -26.27 8.87 7.37
C LEU A 30 -25.24 9.62 6.53
N THR A 31 -25.61 10.00 5.30
CA THR A 31 -24.72 10.72 4.39
C THR A 31 -24.40 12.12 4.90
N ARG A 32 -25.35 12.79 5.54
CA ARG A 32 -25.16 14.12 6.13
C ARG A 32 -24.14 14.11 7.26
N GLU A 33 -24.16 13.12 8.15
CA GLU A 33 -23.18 13.02 9.24
C GLU A 33 -21.76 12.79 8.70
N TRP A 34 -21.60 11.90 7.71
CA TRP A 34 -20.30 11.66 7.08
C TRP A 34 -19.73 12.91 6.38
N ILE A 35 -20.57 13.70 5.71
CA ILE A 35 -20.14 14.95 5.07
C ILE A 35 -19.64 15.96 6.12
N LEU A 36 -20.33 16.09 7.27
CA LEU A 36 -19.90 16.97 8.34
C LEU A 36 -18.56 16.53 8.97
N ILE A 37 -18.37 15.23 9.18
CA ILE A 37 -17.11 14.67 9.69
C ILE A 37 -15.96 14.97 8.71
N LEU A 38 -16.17 14.77 7.40
CA LEU A 38 -15.16 15.07 6.39
C LEU A 38 -14.82 16.57 6.35
N ALA A 39 -15.82 17.45 6.43
CA ALA A 39 -15.60 18.89 6.47
C ALA A 39 -14.77 19.31 7.70
N LEU A 40 -15.08 18.76 8.88
CA LEU A 40 -14.31 18.99 10.11
C LEU A 40 -12.86 18.51 9.97
N PHE A 41 -12.65 17.33 9.36
CA PHE A 41 -11.33 16.75 9.17
C PHE A 41 -10.45 17.61 8.25
N ILE A 42 -11.00 18.11 7.14
CA ILE A 42 -10.32 19.04 6.23
C ILE A 42 -9.96 20.33 6.97
N PHE A 43 -10.90 20.89 7.74
CA PHE A 43 -10.66 22.10 8.52
C PHE A 43 -9.52 21.92 9.55
N CYS A 44 -9.52 20.83 10.31
CA CYS A 44 -8.46 20.51 11.26
C CYS A 44 -7.11 20.30 10.58
N SER A 45 -7.08 19.69 9.39
CA SER A 45 -5.86 19.49 8.62
C SER A 45 -5.24 20.82 8.19
N ILE A 46 -6.05 21.74 7.67
CA ILE A 46 -5.60 23.09 7.27
C ILE A 46 -5.11 23.89 8.48
N ALA A 47 -5.84 23.83 9.60
CA ALA A 47 -5.44 24.48 10.85
C ALA A 47 -4.11 23.92 11.39
N GLY A 48 -3.92 22.60 11.35
CA GLY A 48 -2.70 21.93 11.79
C GLY A 48 -1.48 22.29 10.93
N VAL A 49 -1.64 22.34 9.61
CA VAL A 49 -0.57 22.79 8.70
C VAL A 49 -0.20 24.26 8.97
N ASN A 50 -1.18 25.14 9.14
CA ASN A 50 -0.92 26.54 9.47
C ASN A 50 -0.22 26.72 10.83
N TRP A 51 -0.62 25.95 11.85
CA TRP A 51 0.04 25.95 13.16
C TRP A 51 1.50 25.51 13.07
N LEU A 52 1.78 24.47 12.27
CA LEU A 52 3.14 23.98 12.03
C LEU A 52 4.02 25.05 11.36
N PHE A 53 3.48 25.83 10.41
CA PHE A 53 4.21 26.92 9.78
C PHE A 53 4.39 28.13 10.71
N ALA A 54 3.39 28.47 11.52
CA ALA A 54 3.49 29.54 12.51
C ALA A 54 4.61 29.25 13.54
N ASN A 55 4.71 28.02 14.02
CA ASN A 55 5.74 27.63 14.99
C ASN A 55 7.15 27.45 14.42
N LYS A 56 7.29 27.36 13.09
CA LYS A 56 8.62 27.32 12.44
C LYS A 56 9.24 28.71 12.28
N ALA A 57 8.43 29.78 12.31
CA ALA A 57 8.93 31.14 12.10
C ALA A 57 9.85 31.60 13.25
N ASP A 58 9.60 31.17 14.49
CA ASP A 58 10.35 31.64 15.67
C ASP A 58 11.71 30.97 15.89
N LYS A 59 12.11 29.99 15.06
CA LYS A 59 13.40 29.29 15.21
C LYS A 59 14.50 29.73 14.25
N THR A 60 14.31 30.86 13.58
CA THR A 60 15.34 31.44 12.70
C THR A 60 16.07 32.60 13.40
N GLU A 61 16.43 32.43 14.67
CA GLU A 61 17.43 33.29 15.33
C GLU A 61 18.83 32.81 14.90
N GLU A 62 19.37 33.53 13.93
CA GLU A 62 20.78 33.93 13.79
C GLU A 62 21.83 33.04 14.49
N THR A 63 22.19 31.92 13.86
CA THR A 63 23.48 31.28 14.12
C THR A 63 24.52 31.92 13.20
N ALA A 64 25.31 32.83 13.76
CA ALA A 64 26.49 33.42 13.13
C ALA A 64 27.40 32.32 12.51
N PRO A 65 28.05 32.60 11.36
CA PRO A 65 28.86 31.62 10.66
C PRO A 65 30.06 31.19 11.51
N LYS A 66 30.03 29.93 11.97
CA LYS A 66 31.16 29.30 12.68
C LYS A 66 32.35 29.14 11.71
N PRO A 67 33.58 29.50 12.11
CA PRO A 67 34.75 29.43 11.23
C PRO A 67 35.03 27.98 10.77
N ARG A 68 35.33 27.84 9.47
CA ARG A 68 35.69 26.57 8.80
C ARG A 68 36.90 25.92 9.48
N PRO A 69 36.81 24.66 9.94
CA PRO A 69 37.99 23.85 10.16
C PRO A 69 38.57 23.34 8.82
N SER A 70 39.90 23.37 8.78
CA SER A 70 40.84 23.03 7.71
C SER A 70 40.67 21.60 7.15
N PRO A 71 41.10 21.32 5.90
CA PRO A 71 40.92 20.01 5.27
C PRO A 71 41.96 19.02 5.78
N PHE A 72 41.52 18.02 6.55
CA PHE A 72 42.35 16.87 6.88
C PHE A 72 42.25 15.80 5.79
N LYS A 73 43.43 15.41 5.30
CA LYS A 73 43.67 14.32 4.38
C LYS A 73 43.46 12.95 5.05
N THR A 74 43.03 12.03 4.20
CA THR A 74 42.82 10.57 4.26
C THR A 74 43.87 9.75 5.04
N PRO A 75 43.55 8.50 5.45
CA PRO A 75 44.01 7.41 4.60
C PRO A 75 42.97 6.28 4.37
N ALA A 76 43.22 5.59 3.26
CA ALA A 76 42.47 4.47 2.72
C ALA A 76 42.18 3.37 3.75
N GLN A 77 40.91 2.97 3.83
CA GLN A 77 40.48 1.81 4.58
C GLN A 77 40.89 0.55 3.81
N ARG A 78 41.95 -0.09 4.32
CA ARG A 78 42.52 -1.35 3.84
C ARG A 78 41.42 -2.42 3.84
N ARG A 79 40.97 -2.85 2.66
CA ARG A 79 40.17 -4.07 2.50
C ARG A 79 41.01 -5.25 3.00
N ILE A 80 40.54 -5.91 4.05
CA ILE A 80 41.04 -7.23 4.44
C ILE A 80 40.42 -8.22 3.44
N PRO A 81 41.20 -9.03 2.72
CA PRO A 81 40.66 -10.10 1.90
C PRO A 81 39.97 -11.12 2.81
N GLN A 82 38.70 -11.36 2.54
CA GLN A 82 37.91 -12.41 3.15
C GLN A 82 38.50 -13.76 2.70
N PRO A 83 38.80 -14.70 3.62
CA PRO A 83 39.24 -16.03 3.22
C PRO A 83 38.13 -16.70 2.39
N PRO A 84 38.46 -17.44 1.32
CA PRO A 84 37.44 -18.20 0.60
C PRO A 84 36.80 -19.18 1.58
N ALA A 85 35.48 -19.07 1.72
CA ALA A 85 34.69 -20.05 2.44
C ALA A 85 35.01 -21.42 1.85
N GLN A 86 35.56 -22.31 2.69
CA GLN A 86 35.89 -23.67 2.30
C GLN A 86 34.64 -24.30 1.71
N ALA A 87 34.71 -24.66 0.42
CA ALA A 87 33.68 -25.40 -0.25
C ALA A 87 33.47 -26.71 0.51
N LYS A 88 32.35 -26.81 1.23
CA LYS A 88 31.88 -28.07 1.78
C LYS A 88 31.69 -28.99 0.58
N VAL A 89 32.51 -30.03 0.48
CA VAL A 89 32.34 -31.13 -0.45
C VAL A 89 31.00 -31.78 -0.12
N VAL A 90 29.95 -31.30 -0.78
CA VAL A 90 28.66 -31.98 -0.81
C VAL A 90 28.90 -33.18 -1.71
N THR A 91 29.09 -34.34 -1.08
CA THR A 91 29.02 -35.64 -1.74
C THR A 91 27.79 -35.63 -2.62
N ALA A 92 27.98 -35.76 -3.94
CA ALA A 92 26.87 -35.78 -4.89
C ALA A 92 25.84 -36.81 -4.40
N PRO A 93 24.55 -36.45 -4.29
CA PRO A 93 23.54 -37.44 -3.98
C PRO A 93 23.63 -38.54 -5.03
N ILE A 94 23.73 -39.78 -4.57
CA ILE A 94 23.61 -40.96 -5.42
C ILE A 94 22.24 -40.83 -6.08
N TYR A 95 22.22 -40.50 -7.37
CA TYR A 95 21.01 -40.50 -8.17
C TYR A 95 20.57 -41.96 -8.27
N HIS A 96 19.60 -42.35 -7.45
CA HIS A 96 18.82 -43.54 -7.74
C HIS A 96 18.06 -43.25 -9.03
N GLU A 97 18.38 -44.01 -10.07
CA GLU A 97 17.67 -44.02 -11.34
C GLU A 97 16.16 -44.13 -11.04
N PRO A 98 15.34 -43.14 -11.42
CA PRO A 98 13.92 -43.15 -11.10
C PRO A 98 13.30 -44.41 -11.67
N ILE A 99 12.93 -45.34 -10.80
CA ILE A 99 12.12 -46.50 -11.17
C ILE A 99 10.89 -45.92 -11.86
N ALA A 100 10.75 -46.18 -13.16
CA ALA A 100 9.67 -45.65 -13.97
C ALA A 100 8.35 -45.86 -13.21
N PRO A 101 7.65 -44.78 -12.79
CA PRO A 101 6.47 -44.93 -11.97
C PRO A 101 5.49 -45.78 -12.77
N LYS A 102 5.14 -46.95 -12.25
CA LYS A 102 4.07 -47.78 -12.79
C LYS A 102 2.88 -46.85 -13.08
N PRO A 103 2.28 -46.91 -14.29
CA PRO A 103 1.10 -46.12 -14.61
C PRO A 103 0.08 -46.34 -13.49
N ARG A 104 -0.11 -45.33 -12.64
CA ARG A 104 -1.14 -45.40 -11.61
C ARG A 104 -2.44 -45.43 -12.39
N GLU A 105 -3.10 -46.58 -12.35
CA GLU A 105 -4.47 -46.72 -12.82
C GLU A 105 -5.23 -45.53 -12.23
N HIS A 106 -5.71 -44.66 -13.12
CA HIS A 106 -6.53 -43.51 -12.75
C HIS A 106 -7.86 -44.08 -12.27
N GLY A 107 -7.89 -44.60 -11.05
CA GLY A 107 -9.11 -44.73 -10.30
C GLY A 107 -9.76 -43.35 -10.34
N SER A 108 -10.97 -43.28 -10.85
CA SER A 108 -11.76 -42.06 -10.87
C SER A 108 -11.96 -41.63 -9.42
N ILE A 109 -11.03 -40.82 -8.91
CA ILE A 109 -11.18 -40.18 -7.61
C ILE A 109 -12.34 -39.22 -7.81
N THR A 110 -13.53 -39.64 -7.39
CA THR A 110 -14.68 -38.75 -7.25
C THR A 110 -14.34 -37.79 -6.13
N TYR A 111 -13.69 -36.68 -6.49
CA TYR A 111 -13.45 -35.62 -5.54
C TYR A 111 -14.82 -35.10 -5.07
N PRO A 112 -15.04 -34.96 -3.74
CA PRO A 112 -16.26 -34.33 -3.27
C PRO A 112 -16.36 -32.94 -3.92
N PRO A 113 -17.58 -32.49 -4.28
CA PRO A 113 -17.78 -31.16 -4.83
C PRO A 113 -17.09 -30.15 -3.93
N ARG A 114 -16.10 -29.43 -4.46
CA ARG A 114 -15.40 -28.39 -3.71
C ARG A 114 -16.40 -27.28 -3.46
N GLU A 115 -16.76 -27.03 -2.20
CA GLU A 115 -17.61 -25.91 -1.84
C GLU A 115 -16.99 -24.63 -2.39
N LYS A 116 -17.79 -23.85 -3.13
CA LYS A 116 -17.32 -22.59 -3.70
C LYS A 116 -17.10 -21.62 -2.53
N PRO A 117 -15.88 -21.08 -2.33
CA PRO A 117 -15.60 -20.17 -1.24
C PRO A 117 -16.44 -18.91 -1.36
N GLU A 118 -17.06 -18.44 -0.28
CA GLU A 118 -17.88 -17.23 -0.31
C GLU A 118 -17.08 -16.02 -0.83
N ILE A 119 -17.67 -15.28 -1.77
CA ILE A 119 -17.01 -14.16 -2.44
C ILE A 119 -16.60 -13.04 -1.45
N THR A 120 -17.37 -12.86 -0.38
CA THR A 120 -17.11 -11.92 0.70
C THR A 120 -15.81 -12.25 1.43
N ALA A 121 -15.60 -13.53 1.77
CA ALA A 121 -14.38 -14.01 2.41
C ALA A 121 -13.16 -13.81 1.51
N LEU A 122 -13.27 -14.13 0.21
CA LEU A 122 -12.18 -13.88 -0.75
C LEU A 122 -11.84 -12.39 -0.86
N MET A 123 -12.85 -11.52 -0.88
CA MET A 123 -12.63 -10.06 -0.92
C MET A 123 -11.95 -9.53 0.35
N GLU A 124 -12.27 -10.10 1.51
CA GLU A 124 -11.62 -9.76 2.77
C GLU A 124 -10.16 -10.23 2.78
N ASP A 125 -9.88 -11.44 2.29
CA ASP A 125 -8.53 -11.97 2.12
C ASP A 125 -7.68 -11.07 1.22
N VAL A 126 -8.21 -10.64 0.07
CA VAL A 126 -7.51 -9.71 -0.84
C VAL A 126 -7.15 -8.41 -0.10
N LYS A 127 -8.09 -7.81 0.65
CA LYS A 127 -7.83 -6.59 1.43
C LYS A 127 -6.78 -6.83 2.51
N ASN A 128 -6.83 -7.96 3.20
CA ASN A 128 -5.88 -8.31 4.25
C ASN A 128 -4.47 -8.52 3.67
N PHE A 129 -4.32 -9.22 2.55
CA PHE A 129 -3.03 -9.38 1.89
C PHE A 129 -2.46 -8.06 1.33
N ILE A 130 -3.32 -7.14 0.87
CA ILE A 130 -2.89 -5.78 0.51
C ILE A 130 -2.38 -5.03 1.74
N LYS A 131 -3.09 -5.10 2.89
CA LYS A 131 -2.64 -4.47 4.15
C LYS A 131 -1.32 -5.04 4.66
N LEU A 132 -1.09 -6.34 4.45
CA LEU A 132 0.15 -7.04 4.82
C LEU A 132 1.26 -6.90 3.77
N GLU A 133 1.06 -6.05 2.74
CA GLU A 133 1.99 -5.87 1.61
C GLU A 133 2.40 -7.19 0.92
N SER A 134 1.57 -8.22 1.05
CA SER A 134 1.79 -9.55 0.49
C SER A 134 1.19 -9.62 -0.91
N TRP A 135 1.77 -8.84 -1.83
CA TRP A 135 1.20 -8.57 -3.16
C TRP A 135 0.93 -9.82 -4.00
N LEU A 136 1.79 -10.83 -3.90
CA LEU A 136 1.63 -12.08 -4.64
C LEU A 136 0.39 -12.87 -4.18
N MET A 137 0.15 -12.94 -2.86
CA MET A 137 -1.01 -13.60 -2.28
C MET A 137 -2.29 -12.84 -2.60
N ALA A 138 -2.25 -11.50 -2.52
CA ALA A 138 -3.35 -10.64 -2.92
C ALA A 138 -3.74 -10.87 -4.39
N MET A 139 -2.76 -10.98 -5.29
CA MET A 139 -2.99 -11.26 -6.71
C MET A 139 -3.56 -12.66 -6.95
N GLN A 140 -3.11 -13.68 -6.22
CA GLN A 140 -3.67 -15.03 -6.31
C GLN A 140 -5.15 -15.05 -5.91
N LYS A 141 -5.50 -14.43 -4.78
CA LYS A 141 -6.91 -14.33 -4.32
C LYS A 141 -7.78 -13.48 -5.24
N ALA A 142 -7.23 -12.40 -5.79
CA ALA A 142 -7.91 -11.61 -6.81
C ALA A 142 -8.27 -12.45 -8.06
N ASN A 143 -7.35 -13.31 -8.51
CA ASN A 143 -7.61 -14.22 -9.64
C ASN A 143 -8.66 -15.29 -9.30
N GLU A 144 -8.67 -15.81 -8.06
CA GLU A 144 -9.73 -16.73 -7.61
C GLU A 144 -11.12 -16.08 -7.74
N ILE A 145 -11.27 -14.81 -7.32
CA ILE A 145 -12.54 -14.08 -7.44
C ILE A 145 -12.97 -13.96 -8.91
N ILE A 146 -12.07 -13.53 -9.80
CA ILE A 146 -12.38 -13.37 -11.22
C ILE A 146 -12.75 -14.71 -11.87
N HIS A 147 -12.11 -15.80 -11.44
CA HIS A 147 -12.33 -17.12 -12.01
C HIS A 147 -13.64 -17.77 -11.55
N PHE A 148 -13.93 -17.71 -10.24
CA PHE A 148 -15.13 -18.34 -9.68
C PHE A 148 -16.40 -17.50 -9.83
N TYR A 149 -16.25 -16.17 -9.91
CA TYR A 149 -17.36 -15.20 -9.91
C TYR A 149 -17.23 -14.15 -11.03
N PRO A 150 -17.08 -14.53 -12.31
CA PRO A 150 -16.74 -13.60 -13.39
C PRO A 150 -17.77 -12.50 -13.66
N ASP A 151 -19.03 -12.72 -13.29
CA ASP A 151 -20.15 -11.79 -13.54
C ASP A 151 -20.54 -10.98 -12.30
N SER A 152 -19.80 -11.11 -11.19
CA SER A 152 -20.10 -10.38 -9.97
C SER A 152 -19.54 -8.95 -10.01
N PRO A 153 -20.20 -7.98 -9.35
CA PRO A 153 -19.70 -6.61 -9.27
C PRO A 153 -18.36 -6.51 -8.53
N GLU A 154 -18.04 -7.46 -7.65
CA GLU A 154 -16.74 -7.59 -6.99
C GLU A 154 -15.65 -7.97 -8.00
N ALA A 155 -15.91 -8.93 -8.89
CA ALA A 155 -14.93 -9.31 -9.92
C ALA A 155 -14.59 -8.14 -10.85
N ASP A 156 -15.55 -7.30 -11.21
CA ASP A 156 -15.29 -6.10 -12.00
C ASP A 156 -14.41 -5.07 -11.27
N LYS A 157 -14.65 -4.87 -9.96
CA LYS A 157 -13.76 -4.04 -9.12
C LYS A 157 -12.35 -4.62 -9.06
N VAL A 158 -12.23 -5.94 -8.94
CA VAL A 158 -10.93 -6.63 -8.90
C VAL A 158 -10.21 -6.54 -10.24
N ARG A 159 -10.93 -6.72 -11.37
CA ARG A 159 -10.39 -6.53 -12.73
C ARG A 159 -9.83 -5.12 -12.93
N GLY A 160 -10.53 -4.10 -12.46
CA GLY A 160 -10.05 -2.71 -12.54
C GLY A 160 -8.72 -2.49 -11.78
N ASN A 161 -8.51 -3.22 -10.69
CA ASN A 161 -7.34 -3.07 -9.82
C ASN A 161 -6.23 -4.08 -10.09
N ILE A 162 -6.42 -5.06 -10.99
CA ILE A 162 -5.44 -6.14 -11.17
C ILE A 162 -4.11 -5.65 -11.73
N ASN A 163 -4.14 -4.63 -12.61
CA ASN A 163 -2.94 -4.01 -13.15
C ASN A 163 -2.09 -3.35 -12.06
N PHE A 164 -2.74 -2.73 -11.06
CA PHE A 164 -2.06 -2.17 -9.91
C PHE A 164 -1.37 -3.27 -9.08
N LEU A 165 -2.05 -4.39 -8.83
CA LEU A 165 -1.45 -5.53 -8.11
C LEU A 165 -0.25 -6.12 -8.87
N ILE A 166 -0.36 -6.27 -10.19
CA ILE A 166 0.75 -6.75 -11.05
C ILE A 166 1.94 -5.79 -10.97
N GLN A 167 1.70 -4.48 -11.03
CA GLN A 167 2.75 -3.48 -10.89
C GLN A 167 3.44 -3.60 -9.52
N LYS A 168 2.67 -3.71 -8.44
CA LYS A 168 3.23 -3.88 -7.08
C LYS A 168 4.03 -5.16 -6.89
N VAL A 169 3.61 -6.27 -7.51
CA VAL A 169 4.39 -7.51 -7.52
C VAL A 169 5.72 -7.33 -8.25
N LYS A 170 5.76 -6.56 -9.35
CA LYS A 170 7.00 -6.26 -10.08
C LYS A 170 7.96 -5.36 -9.28
N GLU A 171 7.43 -4.37 -8.56
CA GLU A 171 8.22 -3.44 -7.74
C GLU A 171 8.89 -4.12 -6.52
N ASN A 172 8.36 -5.25 -6.06
CA ASN A 172 8.86 -5.98 -4.87
C ASN A 172 9.73 -7.21 -5.22
N LYS A 173 10.16 -7.36 -6.48
CA LYS A 173 11.13 -8.40 -6.90
C LYS A 173 12.54 -7.82 -6.98
#